data_AF-A0A956WLY7-F1
#
_entry.id   AF-A0A956WLY7-F1
#
_cell.length_a   1.000
_cell.length_b   1.000
_cell.length_c   1.000
_cell.angle_alpha   90.00
_cell.angle_beta   90.00
_cell.angle_gamma   90.00
#
_symmetry.space_group_name_H-M   'P 1'
#
loop_
_entity.id
_entity.type
_entity.pdbx_description
1 polymer ?
#
loop_
_entity_poly.entity_id
_entity_poly.type
_entity_poly.pdbx_seq_one_letter_code
_entity_poly.pdbx_strand_id
1 'polypeptide(L)'
;MVAQAPRRRREASPERWRAALNRAEKEGIEIRQLVGSGGWIATSGQDRHAAYELDVTAGMVHGCACPAAQHDDPVCKHRAAFLAEFGGLEDIAA
;
A
#
# COMPACT_ATOMS: atom_id res chain seq x y z
N MET A 1 28.20 19.53 3.09
CA MET A 1 27.36 18.68 2.20
C MET A 1 27.42 17.27 2.74
N VAL A 2 26.39 16.83 3.48
CA VAL A 2 26.37 15.49 4.08
C VAL A 2 25.94 14.50 2.99
N ALA A 3 26.85 13.67 2.52
CA ALA A 3 26.56 12.61 1.57
C ALA A 3 25.54 11.66 2.21
N GLN A 4 24.30 11.68 1.71
CA GLN A 4 23.28 10.70 2.09
C GLN A 4 23.78 9.34 1.61
N ALA A 5 24.11 8.46 2.56
CA ALA A 5 24.34 7.06 2.29
C ALA A 5 23.14 6.52 1.47
N PRO A 6 23.37 5.71 0.43
CA PRO A 6 22.26 5.14 -0.33
C PRO A 6 21.39 4.37 0.65
N ARG A 7 20.19 4.89 0.92
CA ARG A 7 19.18 4.20 1.71
C ARG A 7 19.06 2.83 1.07
N ARG A 8 19.42 1.76 1.79
CA ARG A 8 19.18 0.38 1.32
C ARG A 8 17.76 0.38 0.78
N ARG A 9 17.63 0.23 -0.54
CA ARG A 9 16.33 0.11 -1.21
C ARG A 9 15.61 -0.98 -0.44
N ARG A 10 14.58 -0.61 0.33
CA ARG A 10 13.89 -1.57 1.20
C ARG A 10 13.32 -2.61 0.24
N GLU A 11 13.92 -3.79 0.16
CA GLU A 11 13.49 -4.77 -0.83
C GLU A 11 12.04 -5.15 -0.55
N ALA A 12 11.23 -5.20 -1.61
CA ALA A 12 9.82 -5.54 -1.53
C ALA A 12 9.69 -7.07 -1.41
N SER A 13 10.24 -7.66 -0.35
CA SER A 13 10.23 -9.10 -0.13
C SER A 13 8.80 -9.59 0.18
N PRO A 14 8.44 -10.81 -0.24
CA PRO A 14 7.14 -11.46 0.08
C PRO A 14 6.75 -11.38 1.55
N GLU A 15 7.73 -11.57 2.44
CA GLU A 15 7.54 -11.53 3.89
C GLU A 15 7.08 -10.15 4.39
N ARG A 16 7.60 -9.07 3.77
CA ARG A 16 7.20 -7.70 4.12
C ARG A 16 5.79 -7.40 3.66
N TRP A 17 5.42 -7.90 2.48
CA TRP A 17 4.06 -7.81 1.95
C TRP A 17 3.07 -8.52 2.86
N ARG A 18 3.37 -9.76 3.27
CA ARG A 18 2.59 -10.50 4.28
C ARG A 18 2.50 -9.78 5.62
N ALA A 19 3.61 -9.24 6.13
CA ALA A 19 3.61 -8.48 7.37
C ALA A 19 2.81 -7.18 7.27
N ALA A 20 2.80 -6.52 6.11
CA ALA A 20 2.00 -5.34 5.84
C ALA A 20 0.50 -5.69 5.73
N LEU A 21 0.16 -6.80 5.08
CA LEU A 21 -1.21 -7.31 5.00
C LEU A 21 -1.74 -7.63 6.40
N ASN A 22 -1.01 -8.39 7.21
CA ASN A 22 -1.41 -8.71 8.58
C ASN A 22 -1.71 -7.46 9.41
N ARG A 23 -0.93 -6.38 9.21
CA ARG A 23 -1.20 -5.08 9.85
C ARG A 23 -2.47 -4.44 9.29
N ALA A 24 -2.65 -4.47 7.98
CA ALA A 24 -3.84 -3.93 7.33
C ALA A 24 -5.12 -4.61 7.83
N GLU A 25 -5.12 -5.94 7.93
CA GLU A 25 -6.23 -6.73 8.45
C GLU A 25 -6.49 -6.44 9.93
N LYS A 26 -5.43 -6.39 10.75
CA LYS A 26 -5.55 -6.08 12.18
C LYS A 26 -6.09 -4.67 12.43
N GLU A 27 -5.73 -3.72 11.59
CA GLU A 27 -6.23 -2.36 11.64
C GLU A 27 -7.64 -2.23 11.01
N GLY A 28 -8.12 -3.20 10.23
CA GLY A 28 -9.40 -3.13 9.54
C GLY A 28 -9.38 -2.15 8.36
N ILE A 29 -8.27 -2.12 7.61
CA ILE A 29 -8.14 -1.31 6.40
C ILE A 29 -9.02 -1.88 5.31
N GLU A 30 -9.83 -1.02 4.71
CA GLU A 30 -10.72 -1.35 3.61
C GLU A 30 -10.29 -0.59 2.37
N ILE A 31 -10.34 -1.27 1.23
CA ILE A 31 -10.15 -0.64 -0.07
C ILE A 31 -11.53 -0.30 -0.64
N ARG A 32 -11.69 0.92 -1.14
CA ARG A 32 -12.93 1.38 -1.75
C ARG A 32 -12.64 2.08 -3.06
N GLN A 33 -13.49 1.86 -4.05
CA GLN A 33 -13.46 2.59 -5.31
C GLN A 33 -14.43 3.78 -5.25
N LEU A 34 -13.97 4.95 -5.69
CA LEU A 34 -14.80 6.14 -5.81
C LEU A 34 -15.68 6.04 -7.05
N VAL A 35 -16.99 5.93 -6.81
CA VAL A 35 -18.02 5.91 -7.87
C VAL A 35 -18.09 7.31 -8.49
N GLY A 36 -17.66 7.42 -9.74
CA GLY A 36 -17.66 8.67 -10.52
C GLY A 36 -16.31 9.01 -11.12
N SER A 37 -15.22 8.89 -10.35
CA SER A 37 -13.84 9.08 -10.84
C SER A 37 -13.15 7.77 -11.19
N GLY A 38 -13.62 6.64 -10.63
CA GLY A 38 -12.96 5.34 -10.77
C GLY A 38 -11.67 5.21 -9.95
N GLY A 39 -11.31 6.26 -9.19
CA GLY A 39 -10.14 6.27 -8.33
C GLY A 39 -10.28 5.32 -7.15
N TRP A 40 -9.16 4.90 -6.59
CA TRP A 40 -9.11 3.96 -5.48
C TRP A 40 -8.65 4.66 -4.21
N ILE A 41 -9.30 4.36 -3.09
CA ILE A 41 -8.93 4.88 -1.79
C ILE A 41 -8.80 3.72 -0.79
N ALA A 42 -7.89 3.88 0.16
CA ALA A 42 -7.73 2.99 1.29
C ALA A 42 -8.07 3.73 2.58
N THR A 43 -8.92 3.14 3.42
CA THR A 43 -9.24 3.71 4.73
C THR A 43 -8.08 3.52 5.71
N SER A 44 -7.97 4.42 6.68
CA SER A 44 -7.06 4.23 7.81
C SER A 44 -7.78 3.47 8.92
N GLY A 45 -7.25 2.35 9.35
CA GLY A 45 -7.82 1.61 10.47
C GLY A 45 -7.72 2.30 11.83
N GLN A 46 -6.77 3.24 12.00
CA GLN A 46 -6.65 4.05 13.20
C GLN A 46 -7.43 5.36 13.16
N ASP A 47 -7.69 5.90 11.97
CA ASP A 47 -8.35 7.19 11.80
C ASP A 47 -9.49 7.08 10.80
N ARG A 48 -10.72 7.11 11.32
CA ARG A 48 -11.95 6.96 10.54
C ARG A 48 -12.22 8.13 9.59
N HIS A 49 -11.52 9.26 9.76
CA HIS A 49 -11.64 10.42 8.88
C HIS A 49 -10.54 10.48 7.82
N ALA A 50 -9.52 9.61 7.92
CA ALA A 50 -8.43 9.56 6.97
C ALA A 50 -8.69 8.49 5.90
N ALA A 51 -8.62 8.91 4.65
CA ALA A 51 -8.54 8.04 3.49
C ALA A 51 -7.32 8.42 2.66
N TYR A 52 -6.59 7.42 2.19
CA TYR A 52 -5.42 7.59 1.34
C TYR A 52 -5.77 7.18 -0.08
N GLU A 53 -5.50 8.06 -1.04
CA GLU A 53 -5.63 7.71 -2.46
C GLU A 53 -4.58 6.67 -2.85
N LEU A 54 -5.00 5.72 -3.68
CA LEU A 54 -4.17 4.71 -4.31
C LEU A 54 -4.04 5.03 -5.79
N ASP A 55 -2.80 5.06 -6.25
CA ASP A 55 -2.51 5.18 -7.68
C ASP A 55 -2.58 3.78 -8.29
N VAL A 56 -3.71 3.50 -8.95
CA VAL A 56 -4.00 2.21 -9.58
C VAL A 56 -4.19 2.42 -11.07
N THR A 57 -3.33 1.78 -11.87
CA THR A 57 -3.43 1.79 -13.33
C THR A 57 -3.59 0.37 -13.83
N ALA A 58 -4.59 0.13 -14.70
CA ALA A 58 -4.87 -1.18 -15.29
C ALA A 58 -5.00 -2.34 -14.25
N GLY A 59 -5.53 -2.05 -13.06
CA GLY A 59 -5.68 -3.04 -11.98
C GLY A 59 -4.41 -3.29 -11.15
N MET A 60 -3.32 -2.56 -11.40
CA MET A 60 -2.08 -2.64 -10.65
C MET A 60 -1.86 -1.38 -9.81
N VAL A 61 -1.51 -1.56 -8.53
CA VAL A 61 -1.22 -0.45 -7.62
C VAL A 61 0.25 -0.03 -7.69
N HIS A 62 0.50 1.17 -8.23
CA HIS A 62 1.84 1.74 -8.38
C HIS A 62 2.24 2.59 -7.17
N GLY A 63 1.28 3.26 -6.54
CA GLY A 63 1.53 4.20 -5.46
C GLY A 63 0.41 4.31 -4.43
N CYS A 64 0.71 4.98 -3.33
CA CYS A 64 -0.27 5.30 -2.29
C CYS A 64 0.09 6.67 -1.68
N ALA A 65 -0.91 7.48 -1.31
CA ALA A 65 -0.68 8.76 -0.64
C ALA A 65 -0.24 8.64 0.83
N CYS A 66 -0.06 7.43 1.36
CA CYS A 66 0.26 7.20 2.77
C CYS A 66 1.69 7.64 3.15
N PRO A 67 1.95 7.94 4.44
CA PRO A 67 3.28 8.34 4.91
C PRO A 67 4.39 7.34 4.55
N ALA A 68 4.09 6.04 4.54
CA ALA A 68 5.07 5.02 4.16
C ALA A 68 5.54 5.21 2.70
N ALA A 69 4.61 5.41 1.77
CA ALA A 69 4.95 5.66 0.37
C ALA A 69 5.65 7.02 0.18
N GLN A 70 5.30 8.05 0.95
CA GLN A 70 6.01 9.34 0.95
C GLN A 70 7.47 9.20 1.43
N HIS A 71 7.78 8.17 2.23
CA HIS A 71 9.13 7.83 2.67
C HIS A 71 9.86 6.86 1.73
N ASP A 72 9.35 6.64 0.52
CA ASP A 72 9.91 5.72 -0.49
C ASP A 72 9.88 4.25 -0.04
N ASP A 73 8.95 3.86 0.86
CA ASP A 73 8.73 2.45 1.16
C ASP A 73 7.95 1.79 0.02
N PRO A 74 8.50 0.73 -0.59
CA PRO A 74 7.81 0.03 -1.67
C PRO A 74 6.67 -0.84 -1.15
N VAL A 75 6.62 -1.13 0.15
CA VAL A 75 5.57 -1.94 0.78
C VAL A 75 4.82 -1.09 1.78
N CYS A 76 3.54 -0.86 1.53
CA CYS A 76 2.64 -0.23 2.50
C CYS A 76 1.41 -1.11 2.75
N LYS A 77 0.79 -0.93 3.92
CA LYS A 77 -0.39 -1.68 4.34
C LYS A 77 -1.55 -1.57 3.35
N HIS A 78 -1.75 -0.40 2.75
CA HIS A 78 -2.81 -0.15 1.78
C HIS A 78 -2.57 -0.89 0.45
N ARG A 79 -1.34 -0.87 -0.08
CA ARG A 79 -1.00 -1.64 -1.28
C ARG A 79 -1.14 -3.14 -1.02
N ALA A 80 -0.74 -3.61 0.17
CA ALA A 80 -0.85 -5.01 0.53
C ALA A 80 -2.32 -5.46 0.59
N ALA A 81 -3.19 -4.63 1.19
CA ALA A 81 -4.63 -4.86 1.20
C ALA A 81 -5.24 -4.86 -0.20
N PHE A 82 -4.88 -3.89 -1.06
CA PHE A 82 -5.34 -3.86 -2.45
C PHE A 82 -4.93 -5.12 -3.22
N LEU A 83 -3.66 -5.52 -3.11
CA LEU A 83 -3.15 -6.71 -3.77
C LEU A 83 -3.79 -8.00 -3.23
N ALA A 84 -4.14 -8.05 -1.95
CA ALA A 84 -4.84 -9.18 -1.36
C ALA A 84 -6.30 -9.28 -1.85
N GLU A 85 -6.99 -8.14 -1.98
CA GLU A 85 -8.39 -8.08 -2.38
C GLU A 85 -8.59 -8.30 -3.90
N PHE A 86 -7.66 -7.78 -4.73
CA PHE A 86 -7.75 -7.84 -6.19
C PHE A 86 -6.81 -8.86 -6.84
N GLY A 87 -6.13 -9.70 -6.06
CA GLY A 87 -5.43 -10.90 -6.54
C GLY A 87 -4.00 -10.69 -7.06
N GLY A 88 -3.30 -9.63 -6.64
CA GLY A 88 -1.90 -9.37 -7.00
C GLY A 88 -0.87 -9.77 -5.94
N LEU A 89 -1.30 -10.12 -4.72
CA LEU A 89 -0.36 -10.42 -3.63
C LEU A 89 0.31 -11.78 -3.80
N GLU A 90 -0.42 -12.76 -4.33
CA GLU A 90 0.09 -14.12 -4.54
C GLU A 90 1.17 -14.16 -5.64
N ASP A 91 1.04 -13.33 -6.67
CA ASP A 91 2.03 -13.19 -7.76
C ASP A 91 3.36 -12.58 -7.27
N ILE A 92 3.29 -11.65 -6.30
CA ILE A 92 4.48 -11.01 -5.71
C ILE A 92 5.08 -11.86 -4.57
N ALA A 93 4.30 -12.79 -4.01
CA ALA A 93 4.72 -13.65 -2.91
C ALA A 93 5.25 -15.03 -3.36
N ALA A 94 5.14 -15.37 -4.64
CA ALA A 94 5.69 -16.57 -5.28
C ALA A 94 7.16 -16.39 -5.68
#